data_AF-A0A657AIA0-F1
#
_entry.id   AF-A0A657AIA0-F1
#
_cell.length_a   1.000
_cell.length_b   1.000
_cell.length_c   1.000
_cell.angle_alpha   90.00
_cell.angle_beta   90.00
_cell.angle_gamma   90.00
#
_symmetry.space_group_name_H-M   'P 1'
#
loop_
_entity.id
_entity.type
_entity.pdbx_description
1 polymer ?
#
loop_
_entity_poly.entity_id
_entity_poly.type
_entity_poly.pdbx_seq_one_letter_code
_entity_poly.pdbx_strand_id
1 'polypeptide(L)' 'MGTVSLTINFHITEDELLGLEATHLLGRASATKFTNGYFEQRAELWSPDGTLVATSSQMVYYKD' A
#
# COMPACT_ATOMS: atom_id res chain seq x y z
N MET A 1 10.42 14.54 -3.71
CA MET A 1 10.41 13.09 -3.43
C MET A 1 9.94 12.35 -4.68
N GLY A 2 10.39 11.12 -4.88
CA GLY A 2 10.03 10.30 -6.02
C GLY A 2 10.13 8.81 -5.70
N THR A 3 9.22 8.02 -6.27
CA THR A 3 9.23 6.57 -6.14
C THR A 3 10.34 5.98 -6.97
N VAL A 4 11.22 5.20 -6.33
CA VAL A 4 12.25 4.42 -7.01
C VAL A 4 11.67 3.08 -7.45
N SER A 5 10.97 2.40 -6.55
CA SER A 5 10.27 1.15 -6.82
C SER A 5 9.00 1.05 -5.97
N LEU A 6 8.01 0.32 -6.50
CA LEU A 6 6.76 -0.02 -5.82
C LEU A 6 6.44 -1.48 -6.13
N THR A 7 6.22 -2.26 -5.08
CA THR A 7 5.73 -3.64 -5.16
C THR A 7 4.35 -3.70 -4.52
N ILE A 8 3.40 -4.35 -5.18
CA ILE A 8 2.03 -4.55 -4.69
C ILE A 8 1.77 -6.06 -4.68
N ASN A 9 1.30 -6.57 -3.55
CA ASN A 9 0.76 -7.92 -3.43
C ASN A 9 -0.75 -7.82 -3.23
N PHE A 10 -1.52 -8.45 -4.11
CA PHE A 10 -2.98 -8.56 -4.00
C PHE A 10 -3.32 -9.83 -3.22
N HIS A 11 -4.21 -9.70 -2.24
CA HIS A 11 -4.58 -10.78 -1.33
C HIS A 11 -5.99 -11.32 -1.60
N ILE A 12 -6.72 -10.70 -2.54
CA ILE A 12 -8.03 -11.14 -2.98
C ILE A 12 -7.99 -11.55 -4.46
N THR A 13 -8.90 -12.44 -4.82
CA THR A 13 -9.16 -12.89 -6.18
C THR A 13 -9.98 -11.87 -6.97
N GLU A 14 -10.11 -12.10 -8.28
CA GLU A 14 -10.95 -11.28 -9.16
C GLU A 14 -12.43 -11.35 -8.75
N ASP A 15 -12.95 -12.53 -8.42
CA ASP A 15 -14.35 -12.71 -8.00
C ASP A 15 -14.64 -11.98 -6.68
N GLU A 16 -13.72 -12.05 -5.71
CA GLU A 16 -13.83 -11.30 -4.46
C GLU A 16 -13.79 -9.78 -4.69
N LEU A 17 -12.97 -9.30 -5.63
CA LEU A 17 -12.92 -7.89 -5.99
C LEU A 17 -14.22 -7.41 -6.67
N LEU A 18 -14.78 -8.21 -7.59
CA LEU A 18 -16.05 -7.90 -8.27
C LEU A 18 -17.25 -7.97 -7.32
N GLY A 19 -17.21 -8.87 -6.33
CA GLY A 19 -18.21 -9.00 -5.28
C GLY A 19 -18.05 -7.98 -4.14
N LEU A 20 -16.97 -7.21 -4.13
CA LEU A 20 -16.72 -6.22 -3.09
C LEU A 20 -17.68 -5.04 -3.25
N GLU A 21 -18.79 -5.04 -2.50
CA GLU A 21 -19.75 -3.94 -2.42
C GLU A 21 -19.21 -2.76 -1.57
N ALA A 22 -17.95 -2.37 -1.79
CA ALA A 22 -17.30 -1.27 -1.09
C ALA A 22 -17.14 -0.06 -2.01
N THR A 23 -17.66 1.10 -1.57
CA THR A 23 -17.42 2.37 -2.26
C THR A 23 -16.07 3.00 -1.88
N HIS A 24 -15.47 2.56 -0.78
CA HIS A 24 -14.23 3.09 -0.22
C HIS A 24 -13.42 1.98 0.45
N LEU A 25 -12.10 2.15 0.49
CA LEU A 25 -11.17 1.32 1.25
C LEU A 25 -10.46 2.18 2.31
N LEU A 26 -10.07 1.57 3.42
CA LEU A 26 -9.16 2.16 4.39
C LEU A 26 -7.72 1.91 3.94
N GLY A 27 -7.00 2.98 3.63
CA GLY A 27 -5.56 2.94 3.41
C GLY A 27 -4.80 3.28 4.67
N ARG A 28 -3.87 2.41 5.08
CA ARG A 28 -2.90 2.70 6.14
C ARG A 28 -1.49 2.62 5.57
N ALA A 29 -0.76 3.72 5.63
CA ALA A 29 0.64 3.77 5.22
C ALA A 29 1.53 4.18 6.39
N SER A 30 2.71 3.59 6.48
CA SER A 30 3.73 3.95 7.44
C SER A 30 5.10 3.94 6.79
N ALA A 31 5.97 4.87 7.21
CA ALA A 31 7.37 4.88 6.84
C ALA A 31 8.20 4.49 8.07
N THR A 32 9.28 3.75 7.87
CA THR A 32 10.08 3.23 8.97
C THR A 32 11.36 4.05 9.19
N LYS A 33 12.30 4.00 8.23
CA LYS A 33 13.63 4.60 8.36
C LYS A 33 13.87 5.57 7.22
N PHE A 34 14.17 6.81 7.58
CA PHE A 34 14.63 7.85 6.67
C PHE A 34 16.15 7.95 6.82
N THR A 35 16.90 7.69 5.76
CA THR A 35 18.37 7.73 5.78
C THR A 35 18.93 7.95 4.37
N ASN A 36 19.99 8.76 4.26
CA ASN A 36 20.72 9.02 3.02
C ASN A 36 19.84 9.48 1.83
N GLY A 37 18.77 10.24 2.09
CA GLY A 37 17.82 10.66 1.06
C GLY A 37 16.87 9.56 0.59
N TYR A 38 16.71 8.47 1.34
CA TYR A 38 15.75 7.39 1.05
C TYR A 38 14.92 6.99 2.26
N PHE A 39 13.70 6.51 2.01
CA PHE A 39 12.92 5.78 3.00
C PHE A 39 12.10 4.67 2.36
N GLU A 40 11.78 3.65 3.16
CA GLU A 40 10.80 2.63 2.81
C GLU A 40 9.44 3.00 3.40
N GLN A 41 8.41 2.92 2.57
CA GLN A 41 7.01 2.97 2.98
C GLN A 41 6.39 1.59 2.85
N ARG A 42 5.58 1.18 3.83
CA ARG A 42 4.67 0.05 3.70
C ARG A 42 3.24 0.54 3.83
N ALA A 43 2.36 0.03 2.99
CA ALA A 43 0.94 0.33 3.07
C ALA A 43 0.07 -0.91 2.97
N GLU A 44 -1.12 -0.81 3.55
CA GLU A 44 -2.18 -1.81 3.56
C GLU A 44 -3.47 -1.15 3.06
N LEU A 45 -4.26 -1.90 2.28
CA LEU A 45 -5.60 -1.53 1.87
C LEU A 45 -6.59 -2.52 2.46
N TRP A 46 -7.58 -1.99 3.19
CA TRP A 46 -8.59 -2.78 3.88
C TRP A 46 -9.99 -2.39 3.39
N SER A 47 -10.86 -3.36 3.15
CA SER A 47 -12.28 -3.11 2.88
C SER A 47 -13.07 -2.82 4.16
N PRO A 48 -14.29 -2.26 4.06
CA PRO A 48 -15.12 -1.92 5.22
C PRO A 48 -15.50 -3.11 6.10
N ASP A 49 -15.53 -4.32 5.54
CA ASP A 49 -15.79 -5.58 6.27
C ASP A 49 -14.53 -6.15 6.95
N GLY A 50 -13.38 -5.48 6.81
CA GLY A 50 -12.11 -5.88 7.44
C GLY A 50 -11.24 -6.82 6.60
N THR A 51 -11.60 -7.10 5.35
CA THR A 51 -10.75 -7.90 4.45
C THR A 51 -9.51 -7.10 4.03
N LEU A 52 -8.32 -7.71 4.14
CA LEU A 52 -7.08 -7.13 3.62
C LEU A 52 -7.05 -7.34 2.10
N VAL A 53 -7.18 -6.26 1.33
CA VAL A 53 -7.26 -6.29 -0.13
C VAL A 53 -5.88 -6.39 -0.76
N ALA A 54 -4.95 -5.54 -0.32
CA ALA A 54 -3.60 -5.49 -0.86
C ALA A 54 -2.60 -4.91 0.15
N THR A 55 -1.34 -5.27 -0.04
CA THR A 55 -0.21 -4.64 0.66
C THR A 55 0.79 -4.10 -0.34
N SER A 56 1.49 -3.02 0.00
CA SER A 56 2.58 -2.51 -0.80
C SER A 56 3.83 -2.21 0.02
N SER A 57 4.99 -2.31 -0.64
CA SER A 57 6.25 -1.75 -0.18
C SER A 57 6.80 -0.84 -1.27
N GLN A 58 7.22 0.36 -0.87
CA GLN A 58 7.68 1.40 -1.76
C GLN A 58 9.02 1.94 -1.28
N MET A 59 10.02 1.92 -2.15
CA MET A 59 11.27 2.64 -1.94
C MET A 59 11.13 4.05 -2.50
N VAL A 60 11.39 5.06 -1.68
CA VAL A 60 11.24 6.46 -2.04
C VAL A 60 12.57 7.17 -1.90
N TYR A 61 12.97 7.87 -2.96
CA TYR A 61 14.01 8.88 -2.90
C TYR A 61 13.40 10.22 -2.49
N TYR A 62 14.05 10.93 -1.58
CA TYR A 62 13.73 12.32 -1.28
C TYR A 62 15.02 13.13 -1.26
N LYS A 63 14.89 14.38 -1.68
CA LYS A 63 15.94 15.38 -1.55
C LYS A 63 15.62 16.15 -0.28
N ASP A 64 16.61 16.27 0.61
CA ASP A 64 16.57 17.26 1.69
C ASP A 64 16.54 18.69 1.12
#